data_AF-A0A2T2QXD7-F1
#
_entry.id   AF-A0A2T2QXD7-F1
#
_cell.length_a   1.000
_cell.length_b   1.000
_cell.length_c   1.000
_cell.angle_alpha   90.00
_cell.angle_beta   90.00
_cell.angle_gamma   90.00
#
_symmetry.space_group_name_H-M   'P 1'
#
loop_
_entity.id
_entity.type
_entity.pdbx_description
1 polymer ?
#
loop_
_entity_poly.entity_id
_entity_poly.type
_entity_poly.pdbx_seq_one_letter_code
_entity_poly.pdbx_strand_id
1 'polypeptide(L)'
;MYVKRGRHPVVEAIDTDQTFIPNDVDLSPDHQLAILTGPNMAGKSTYIRQTALIVLLAHMGSFVPADSATVGVTDHIFTRVGASDNLSEGQSTFMVEMSEAAHILNNATARSLVILDEIGRGTSTYDGMSLASAIAQYIHDTIGARTLFATHYHELTELEERYPGVVNYHVAVEETPEDLVFLRSIEPGGMSESYGITIAEKAGFPKDVLHRARQELANAERHTEDAPRQPTLFDGHTPTSESPWKERYEELQTALQGVDVNQLTPLQALQTLADLQYRLEDSNEY
;
A
#
# COMPACT_ATOMS: atom_id res chain seq x y z
N MET A 1 -7.93 -13.24 -5.27
CA MET A 1 -8.40 -12.60 -6.53
C MET A 1 -7.32 -12.82 -7.56
N TYR A 2 -7.67 -13.13 -8.80
CA TYR A 2 -6.70 -13.28 -9.88
C TYR A 2 -7.23 -12.65 -11.16
N VAL A 3 -6.42 -11.83 -11.83
CA VAL A 3 -6.75 -11.19 -13.10
C VAL A 3 -5.62 -11.50 -14.08
N LYS A 4 -5.96 -12.08 -15.23
CA LYS A 4 -5.01 -12.37 -16.29
C LYS A 4 -5.06 -11.29 -17.36
N ARG A 5 -3.91 -10.70 -17.67
CA ARG A 5 -3.74 -9.66 -18.69
C ARG A 5 -4.75 -8.53 -18.54
N GLY A 6 -4.88 -8.03 -17.31
CA GLY A 6 -5.72 -6.90 -16.94
C GLY A 6 -5.19 -5.60 -17.55
N ARG A 7 -6.11 -4.73 -17.95
CA ARG A 7 -5.83 -3.46 -18.62
C ARG A 7 -6.58 -2.33 -17.97
N HIS A 8 -6.04 -1.12 -18.07
CA HIS A 8 -6.70 0.07 -17.54
C HIS A 8 -7.78 0.56 -18.53
N PRO A 9 -9.08 0.48 -18.20
CA PRO A 9 -10.16 0.69 -19.18
C PRO A 9 -10.17 2.09 -19.80
N VAL A 10 -9.74 3.11 -19.04
CA VAL A 10 -9.67 4.50 -19.53
C VAL A 10 -8.39 4.79 -20.30
N VAL A 11 -7.21 4.46 -19.76
CA VAL A 11 -5.92 4.70 -20.42
C VAL A 11 -5.82 3.94 -21.74
N GLU A 12 -6.25 2.68 -21.79
CA GLU A 12 -6.30 1.88 -23.03
C GLU A 12 -7.18 2.53 -24.12
N ALA A 13 -8.26 3.22 -23.72
CA ALA A 13 -9.18 3.86 -24.66
C ALA A 13 -8.70 5.23 -25.15
N ILE A 14 -7.90 5.95 -24.34
CA ILE A 14 -7.44 7.31 -24.66
C ILE A 14 -6.10 7.29 -25.40
N ASP A 15 -5.17 6.41 -25.00
CA ASP A 15 -3.83 6.33 -25.58
C ASP A 15 -3.83 5.41 -26.81
N THR A 16 -4.47 5.86 -27.91
CA THR A 16 -4.63 5.05 -29.12
C THR A 16 -3.34 4.92 -29.94
N ASP A 17 -2.35 5.76 -29.67
CA ASP A 17 -1.09 5.81 -30.41
C ASP A 17 -0.04 4.83 -29.83
N GLN A 18 -0.28 4.26 -28.65
CA GLN A 18 0.59 3.26 -28.03
C GLN A 18 -0.18 2.00 -27.61
N THR A 19 0.38 0.84 -27.89
CA THR A 19 -0.16 -0.43 -27.39
C THR A 19 -0.09 -0.47 -25.86
N PHE A 20 -1.24 -0.55 -25.19
CA PHE A 20 -1.30 -0.76 -23.75
C PHE A 20 -0.72 -2.13 -23.39
N ILE A 21 0.17 -2.18 -22.39
CA ILE A 21 0.78 -3.43 -21.92
C ILE A 21 -0.09 -4.03 -20.80
N PRO A 22 -0.76 -5.17 -21.03
CA PRO A 22 -1.60 -5.79 -20.01
C PRO A 22 -0.75 -6.49 -18.95
N ASN A 23 -1.23 -6.49 -17.71
CA ASN A 23 -0.54 -7.07 -16.55
C ASN A 23 -1.44 -8.04 -15.79
N ASP A 24 -0.85 -9.12 -15.29
CA ASP A 24 -1.53 -10.02 -14.37
C ASP A 24 -1.63 -9.38 -12.97
N VAL A 25 -2.66 -9.74 -12.20
CA VAL A 25 -2.82 -9.35 -10.80
C VAL A 25 -3.11 -10.61 -10.00
N ASP A 26 -2.25 -10.94 -9.04
CA ASP A 26 -2.50 -11.99 -8.06
C ASP A 26 -2.61 -11.38 -6.66
N LEU A 27 -3.81 -11.50 -6.08
CA LEU A 27 -4.12 -11.19 -4.69
C LEU A 27 -4.88 -12.37 -4.08
N SER A 28 -4.39 -13.58 -4.34
CA SER A 28 -4.80 -14.84 -3.70
C SER A 28 -4.36 -14.86 -2.23
N PRO A 29 -4.86 -15.81 -1.42
CA PRO A 29 -4.46 -15.91 0.00
C PRO A 29 -2.94 -16.00 0.20
N ASP A 30 -2.22 -16.66 -0.72
CA ASP A 30 -0.75 -16.77 -0.68
C ASP A 30 -0.02 -15.53 -1.23
N HIS A 31 -0.76 -14.55 -1.75
CA HIS A 31 -0.27 -13.28 -2.33
C HIS A 31 -1.10 -12.11 -1.79
N GLN A 32 -1.47 -12.15 -0.50
CA GLN A 32 -2.40 -11.20 0.11
C GLN A 32 -1.93 -9.75 -0.03
N LEU A 33 -0.64 -9.48 0.13
CA LEU A 33 -0.06 -8.13 0.10
C LEU A 33 1.09 -8.08 -0.91
N ALA A 34 0.89 -7.33 -1.99
CA ALA A 34 1.93 -7.12 -2.99
C ALA A 34 2.62 -5.76 -2.78
N ILE A 35 3.91 -5.80 -2.48
CA ILE A 35 4.80 -4.63 -2.44
C ILE A 35 5.24 -4.35 -3.88
N LEU A 36 4.87 -3.20 -4.41
CA LEU A 36 5.21 -2.78 -5.77
C LEU A 36 6.27 -1.68 -5.75
N THR A 37 7.46 -2.03 -6.22
CA THR A 37 8.60 -1.11 -6.34
C THR A 37 8.84 -0.68 -7.79
N GLY A 38 9.70 0.33 -7.97
CA GLY A 38 10.15 0.78 -9.28
C GLY A 38 10.11 2.30 -9.41
N PRO A 39 10.68 2.85 -10.49
CA PRO A 39 10.78 4.29 -10.69
C PRO A 39 9.42 4.97 -10.83
N ASN A 40 9.39 6.26 -10.50
CA ASN A 40 8.22 7.09 -10.75
C ASN A 40 7.96 7.18 -12.26
N MET A 41 6.68 7.27 -12.65
CA MET A 41 6.22 7.27 -14.05
C MET A 41 6.36 5.94 -14.82
N ALA A 42 6.84 4.87 -14.19
CA ALA A 42 7.02 3.57 -14.85
C ALA A 42 5.71 2.78 -15.06
N GLY A 43 4.60 3.20 -14.42
CA GLY A 43 3.29 2.57 -14.57
C GLY A 43 2.69 2.00 -13.28
N LYS A 44 3.36 2.13 -12.13
CA LYS A 44 2.87 1.67 -10.82
C LYS A 44 1.45 2.16 -10.51
N SER A 45 1.22 3.47 -10.56
CA SER A 45 -0.10 4.06 -10.27
C SER A 45 -1.17 3.62 -11.28
N THR A 46 -0.79 3.36 -12.53
CA THR A 46 -1.70 2.81 -13.56
C THR A 46 -2.09 1.37 -13.22
N TYR A 47 -1.13 0.55 -12.79
CA TYR A 47 -1.35 -0.84 -12.40
C TYR A 47 -2.25 -0.98 -11.16
N ILE A 48 -2.03 -0.18 -10.12
CA ILE A 48 -2.88 -0.25 -8.92
C ILE A 48 -4.30 0.29 -9.22
N ARG A 49 -4.43 1.38 -10.00
CA ARG A 49 -5.74 1.93 -10.38
C ARG A 49 -6.52 1.00 -11.30
N GLN A 50 -5.88 0.34 -12.27
CA GLN A 50 -6.58 -0.65 -13.12
C GLN A 50 -7.16 -1.78 -12.27
N THR A 51 -6.45 -2.23 -11.23
CA THR A 51 -6.92 -3.29 -10.35
C THR A 51 -8.19 -2.87 -9.63
N ALA A 52 -8.21 -1.65 -9.07
CA ALA A 52 -9.40 -1.06 -8.44
C ALA A 52 -10.59 -1.02 -9.40
N LEU A 53 -10.36 -0.53 -10.63
CA LEU A 53 -11.39 -0.39 -11.65
C LEU A 53 -11.93 -1.74 -12.12
N ILE A 54 -11.09 -2.76 -12.27
CA ILE A 54 -11.51 -4.12 -12.62
C ILE A 54 -12.41 -4.70 -11.54
N VAL A 55 -12.06 -4.52 -10.26
CA VAL A 55 -12.91 -4.96 -9.13
C VAL A 55 -14.24 -4.22 -9.12
N LEU A 56 -14.24 -2.91 -9.34
CA LEU A 56 -15.45 -2.11 -9.40
C LEU A 56 -16.37 -2.57 -10.54
N LEU A 57 -15.85 -2.74 -11.76
CA LEU A 57 -16.59 -3.20 -12.92
C LEU A 57 -17.19 -4.60 -12.72
N ALA A 58 -16.43 -5.51 -12.10
CA ALA A 58 -16.92 -6.85 -11.78
C ALA A 58 -18.14 -6.80 -10.84
N HIS A 59 -18.08 -5.99 -9.78
CA HIS A 59 -19.19 -5.83 -8.83
C HIS A 59 -20.39 -5.05 -9.38
N MET A 60 -20.19 -4.26 -10.43
CA MET A 60 -21.28 -3.65 -11.20
C MET A 60 -21.99 -4.65 -12.15
N GLY A 61 -21.47 -5.86 -12.30
CA GLY A 61 -21.99 -6.85 -13.25
C GLY A 61 -21.59 -6.60 -14.71
N SER A 62 -20.54 -5.78 -14.93
CA SER A 62 -19.98 -5.52 -16.26
C SER A 62 -18.96 -6.59 -16.65
N PHE A 63 -18.72 -6.75 -17.95
CA PHE A 63 -17.45 -7.33 -18.40
C PHE A 63 -16.28 -6.47 -17.95
N VAL A 64 -15.13 -7.11 -17.76
CA VAL A 64 -13.89 -6.47 -17.30
C VAL A 64 -12.80 -6.53 -18.38
N PRO A 65 -11.90 -5.53 -18.46
CA PRO A 65 -10.82 -5.47 -19.46
C PRO A 65 -9.66 -6.41 -19.10
N ALA A 66 -9.89 -7.72 -19.21
CA ALA A 66 -8.91 -8.77 -18.93
C ALA A 66 -9.16 -9.98 -19.85
N ASP A 67 -8.17 -10.86 -20.01
CA ASP A 67 -8.37 -12.13 -20.72
C ASP A 67 -9.24 -13.09 -19.88
N SER A 68 -9.03 -13.08 -18.56
CA SER A 68 -9.86 -13.77 -17.58
C SER A 68 -9.73 -13.10 -16.22
N ALA A 69 -10.79 -13.10 -15.41
CA ALA A 69 -10.73 -12.55 -14.05
C ALA A 69 -11.60 -13.35 -13.07
N THR A 70 -11.02 -13.63 -11.90
CA THR A 70 -11.69 -14.20 -10.74
C THR A 70 -11.63 -13.17 -9.61
N VAL A 71 -12.73 -12.45 -9.41
CA VAL A 71 -12.87 -11.41 -8.39
C VAL A 71 -13.75 -11.94 -7.26
N GLY A 72 -13.16 -12.11 -6.08
CA GLY A 72 -13.91 -12.44 -4.86
C GLY A 72 -14.74 -11.26 -4.38
N VAL A 73 -15.77 -11.53 -3.57
CA VAL A 73 -16.62 -10.49 -2.97
C VAL A 73 -15.75 -9.47 -2.25
N THR A 74 -15.90 -8.20 -2.63
CA THR A 74 -15.17 -7.08 -2.04
C THR A 74 -16.20 -6.18 -1.38
N ASP A 75 -16.04 -5.90 -0.09
CA ASP A 75 -16.97 -5.04 0.63
C ASP A 75 -16.65 -3.56 0.44
N HIS A 76 -15.37 -3.20 0.47
CA HIS A 76 -14.88 -1.85 0.28
C HIS A 76 -13.60 -1.85 -0.56
N ILE A 77 -13.44 -0.80 -1.37
CA ILE A 77 -12.18 -0.48 -2.04
C ILE A 77 -11.63 0.77 -1.36
N PHE A 78 -10.55 0.60 -0.60
CA PHE A 78 -9.83 1.68 0.05
C PHE A 78 -8.68 2.13 -0.82
N THR A 79 -8.54 3.44 -1.01
CA THR A 79 -7.47 4.01 -1.82
C THR A 79 -6.82 5.17 -1.09
N ARG A 80 -5.52 5.05 -0.85
CA ARG A 80 -4.64 6.17 -0.63
C ARG A 80 -3.79 6.33 -1.88
N VAL A 81 -4.32 7.09 -2.84
CA VAL A 81 -3.63 7.36 -4.11
C VAL A 81 -3.45 8.87 -4.18
N GLY A 82 -2.19 9.32 -4.26
CA GLY A 82 -1.86 10.74 -4.29
C GLY A 82 -2.72 11.49 -5.31
N ALA A 83 -3.64 12.32 -4.82
CA ALA A 83 -4.30 13.32 -5.62
C ALA A 83 -3.31 14.47 -5.83
N SER A 84 -3.12 14.88 -7.08
CA SER A 84 -2.43 16.12 -7.41
C SER A 84 -3.07 17.27 -6.62
N ASP A 85 -2.33 17.78 -5.64
CA ASP A 85 -2.53 19.04 -4.92
C ASP A 85 -3.97 19.54 -4.80
N ASN A 86 -4.75 18.96 -3.88
CA ASN A 86 -5.84 19.70 -3.27
C ASN A 86 -5.29 20.47 -2.06
N LEU A 87 -4.52 21.53 -2.35
CA LEU A 87 -4.01 22.49 -1.38
C LEU A 87 -5.10 23.46 -0.90
N SER A 88 -6.30 22.94 -0.64
CA SER A 88 -7.50 23.73 -0.40
C SER A 88 -8.16 23.30 0.90
N GLU A 89 -7.50 23.51 2.04
CA GLU A 89 -8.14 23.50 3.38
C GLU A 89 -7.24 23.94 4.56
N GLY A 90 -5.98 24.32 4.33
CA GLY A 90 -5.08 24.79 5.40
C GLY A 90 -4.54 23.68 6.31
N GLN A 91 -4.80 22.41 6.00
CA GLN A 91 -4.18 21.26 6.64
C GLN A 91 -2.87 20.87 5.93
N SER A 92 -1.89 20.37 6.70
CA SER A 92 -0.66 19.79 6.12
C SER A 92 -1.02 18.61 5.23
N THR A 93 -0.44 18.52 4.04
CA THR A 93 -0.63 17.40 3.11
C THR A 93 -0.31 16.06 3.76
N PHE A 94 0.67 16.05 4.67
CA PHE A 94 1.00 14.88 5.47
C PHE A 94 -0.08 14.51 6.48
N MET A 95 -0.75 15.50 7.10
CA MET A 95 -1.84 15.21 8.05
C MET A 95 -3.05 14.59 7.35
N VAL A 96 -3.37 15.07 6.13
CA VAL A 96 -4.42 14.48 5.29
C VAL A 96 -4.07 13.04 4.94
N GLU A 97 -2.83 12.80 4.52
CA GLU A 97 -2.31 11.45 4.25
C GLU A 97 -2.41 10.52 5.46
N MET A 98 -2.04 10.98 6.65
CA MET A 98 -2.15 10.19 7.88
C MET A 98 -3.60 9.92 8.27
N SER A 99 -4.49 10.89 8.06
CA SER A 99 -5.92 10.73 8.34
C SER A 99 -6.58 9.74 7.38
N GLU A 100 -6.20 9.76 6.09
CA GLU A 100 -6.63 8.79 5.09
C GLU A 100 -6.11 7.39 5.45
N ALA A 101 -4.83 7.25 5.80
CA ALA A 101 -4.27 5.98 6.26
C ALA A 101 -5.01 5.45 7.51
N ALA A 102 -5.24 6.31 8.51
CA ALA A 102 -5.99 5.95 9.71
C ALA A 102 -7.43 5.51 9.38
N HIS A 103 -8.09 6.17 8.42
CA HIS A 103 -9.43 5.77 7.99
C HIS A 103 -9.42 4.36 7.39
N ILE A 104 -8.44 4.04 6.54
CA ILE A 104 -8.27 2.70 5.96
C ILE A 104 -8.07 1.68 7.09
N LEU A 105 -7.12 1.92 7.99
CA LEU A 105 -6.78 0.97 9.06
C LEU A 105 -7.95 0.68 10.02
N ASN A 106 -8.79 1.68 10.30
CA ASN A 106 -9.92 1.52 11.22
C ASN A 106 -11.16 0.88 10.59
N ASN A 107 -11.26 0.84 9.26
CA ASN A 107 -12.50 0.43 8.58
C ASN A 107 -12.32 -0.72 7.59
N ALA A 108 -11.09 -1.04 7.19
CA ALA A 108 -10.83 -2.17 6.31
C ALA A 108 -11.13 -3.50 7.02
N THR A 109 -11.64 -4.45 6.25
CA THR A 109 -11.87 -5.82 6.68
C THR A 109 -11.03 -6.79 5.85
N ALA A 110 -10.96 -8.06 6.24
CA ALA A 110 -10.30 -9.10 5.44
C ALA A 110 -10.87 -9.25 4.02
N ARG A 111 -12.10 -8.77 3.76
CA ARG A 111 -12.71 -8.78 2.42
C ARG A 111 -12.45 -7.51 1.64
N SER A 112 -11.82 -6.51 2.21
CA SER A 112 -11.54 -5.25 1.52
C SER A 112 -10.42 -5.41 0.51
N LEU A 113 -10.40 -4.51 -0.48
CA LEU A 113 -9.25 -4.24 -1.33
C LEU A 113 -8.62 -2.94 -0.86
N VAL A 114 -7.34 -2.97 -0.49
CA VAL A 114 -6.58 -1.79 -0.06
C VAL A 114 -5.53 -1.45 -1.10
N ILE A 115 -5.49 -0.18 -1.50
CA ILE A 115 -4.50 0.34 -2.45
C ILE A 115 -3.79 1.51 -1.78
N LEU A 116 -2.47 1.37 -1.60
CA LEU A 116 -1.60 2.38 -1.02
C LEU A 116 -0.58 2.80 -2.10
N ASP A 117 -0.51 4.09 -2.38
CA ASP A 117 0.46 4.69 -3.31
C ASP A 117 1.30 5.71 -2.56
N GLU A 118 2.58 5.40 -2.38
CA GLU A 118 3.60 6.31 -1.86
C GLU A 118 3.32 6.90 -0.45
N ILE A 119 2.75 6.09 0.46
CA ILE A 119 2.64 6.48 1.89
C ILE A 119 4.01 6.75 2.51
N GLY A 120 4.10 7.77 3.35
CA GLY A 120 5.28 8.17 4.12
C GLY A 120 6.10 9.28 3.48
N ARG A 121 5.77 9.74 2.26
CA ARG A 121 6.60 10.71 1.52
C ARG A 121 6.64 12.12 2.12
N GLY A 122 5.61 12.53 2.86
CA GLY A 122 5.49 13.89 3.40
C GLY A 122 6.31 14.18 4.67
N THR A 123 7.13 13.24 5.13
CA THR A 123 7.89 13.33 6.40
C THR A 123 9.36 12.92 6.22
N SER A 124 10.13 12.85 7.32
CA SER A 124 11.50 12.35 7.31
C SER A 124 11.56 10.93 6.75
N THR A 125 12.61 10.60 5.99
CA THR A 125 12.72 9.31 5.30
C THR A 125 12.57 8.12 6.27
N TYR A 126 13.19 8.21 7.44
CA TYR A 126 13.13 7.14 8.45
C TYR A 126 11.74 7.04 9.11
N ASP A 127 11.08 8.15 9.43
CA ASP A 127 9.70 8.10 9.94
C ASP A 127 8.75 7.53 8.89
N GLY A 128 8.85 8.02 7.65
CA GLY A 128 7.98 7.62 6.55
C GLY A 128 8.10 6.13 6.27
N MET A 129 9.33 5.61 6.21
CA MET A 129 9.60 4.19 6.05
C MET A 129 9.09 3.36 7.24
N SER A 130 9.30 3.83 8.48
CA SER A 130 8.83 3.14 9.68
C SER A 130 7.31 3.04 9.73
N LEU A 131 6.61 4.14 9.40
CA LEU A 131 5.15 4.17 9.31
C LEU A 131 4.64 3.27 8.18
N ALA A 132 5.23 3.37 6.98
CA ALA A 132 4.85 2.54 5.84
C ALA A 132 5.00 1.04 6.16
N SER A 133 6.09 0.66 6.78
CA SER A 133 6.35 -0.70 7.25
C SER A 133 5.31 -1.15 8.29
N ALA A 134 5.06 -0.35 9.33
CA ALA A 134 4.08 -0.67 10.37
C ALA A 134 2.65 -0.80 9.81
N ILE A 135 2.28 0.05 8.84
CA ILE A 135 0.99 0.00 8.14
C ILE A 135 0.87 -1.31 7.36
N ALA A 136 1.90 -1.68 6.59
CA ALA A 136 1.91 -2.93 5.82
C ALA A 136 1.74 -4.15 6.73
N GLN A 137 2.50 -4.20 7.83
CA GLN A 137 2.42 -5.27 8.83
C GLN A 137 1.04 -5.34 9.48
N TYR A 138 0.46 -4.20 9.88
CA TYR A 138 -0.87 -4.18 10.50
C TYR A 138 -1.96 -4.67 9.54
N ILE A 139 -1.92 -4.25 8.28
CA ILE A 139 -2.86 -4.73 7.25
C ILE A 139 -2.70 -6.23 7.04
N HIS A 140 -1.45 -6.72 7.01
CA HIS A 140 -1.13 -8.13 6.83
C HIS A 140 -1.64 -8.99 8.01
N ASP A 141 -1.15 -8.71 9.21
CA ASP A 141 -1.34 -9.57 10.39
C ASP A 141 -2.70 -9.40 11.06
N THR A 142 -3.23 -8.17 11.09
CA THR A 142 -4.44 -7.84 11.85
C THR A 142 -5.67 -7.81 10.94
N ILE A 143 -5.59 -7.13 9.79
CA ILE A 143 -6.77 -6.93 8.93
C ILE A 143 -6.99 -8.11 8.00
N GLY A 144 -5.92 -8.66 7.40
CA GLY A 144 -6.04 -9.76 6.44
C GLY A 144 -6.54 -9.32 5.05
N ALA A 145 -6.43 -8.04 4.70
CA ALA A 145 -7.00 -7.49 3.47
C ALA A 145 -6.11 -7.71 2.25
N ARG A 146 -6.74 -7.89 1.07
CA ARG A 146 -6.06 -7.91 -0.23
C ARG A 146 -5.45 -6.53 -0.49
N THR A 147 -4.14 -6.44 -0.69
CA THR A 147 -3.44 -5.16 -0.66
C THR A 147 -2.44 -5.00 -1.79
N LEU A 148 -2.49 -3.85 -2.48
CA LEU A 148 -1.44 -3.38 -3.36
C LEU A 148 -0.76 -2.18 -2.72
N PHE A 149 0.53 -2.28 -2.44
CA PHE A 149 1.31 -1.21 -1.83
C PHE A 149 2.43 -0.78 -2.79
N ALA A 150 2.17 0.29 -3.56
CA ALA A 150 3.19 0.94 -4.36
C ALA A 150 4.07 1.84 -3.48
N THR A 151 5.38 1.61 -3.48
CA THR A 151 6.33 2.32 -2.63
C THR A 151 7.62 2.68 -3.37
N HIS A 152 8.39 3.57 -2.75
CA HIS A 152 9.77 3.92 -3.11
C HIS A 152 10.78 3.50 -2.06
N TYR A 153 10.32 3.00 -0.92
CA TYR A 153 11.16 2.41 0.10
C TYR A 153 11.48 0.98 -0.33
N HIS A 154 12.68 0.77 -0.85
CA HIS A 154 13.14 -0.55 -1.28
C HIS A 154 13.32 -1.50 -0.09
N GLU A 155 13.54 -0.96 1.09
CA GLU A 155 13.67 -1.67 2.36
C GLU A 155 12.39 -2.43 2.74
N LEU A 156 11.22 -2.00 2.24
CA LEU A 156 9.96 -2.74 2.44
C LEU A 156 9.93 -4.09 1.70
N THR A 157 10.83 -4.32 0.75
CA THR A 157 10.92 -5.61 0.06
C THR A 157 11.37 -6.74 0.98
N GLU A 158 12.06 -6.43 2.08
CA GLU A 158 12.45 -7.41 3.11
C GLU A 158 11.24 -8.06 3.80
N LEU A 159 10.04 -7.48 3.68
CA LEU A 159 8.83 -8.04 4.27
C LEU A 159 8.44 -9.39 3.65
N GLU A 160 8.74 -9.63 2.37
CA GLU A 160 8.47 -10.90 1.69
C GLU A 160 9.19 -12.08 2.37
N GLU A 161 10.39 -11.86 2.90
CA GLU A 161 11.16 -12.91 3.59
C GLU A 161 10.59 -13.25 4.98
N ARG A 162 9.88 -12.30 5.61
CA ARG A 162 9.44 -12.39 7.01
C ARG A 162 7.95 -12.71 7.15
N TYR A 163 7.12 -12.35 6.18
CA TYR A 163 5.65 -12.41 6.26
C TYR A 163 5.07 -13.26 5.12
N PRO A 164 4.56 -14.48 5.41
CA PRO A 164 3.94 -15.34 4.40
C PRO A 164 2.70 -14.68 3.80
N GLY A 165 2.63 -14.57 2.47
CA GLY A 165 1.54 -13.85 1.81
C GLY A 165 1.91 -12.44 1.40
N VAL A 166 3.05 -11.92 1.85
CA VAL A 166 3.70 -10.74 1.25
C VAL A 166 4.51 -11.19 0.06
N VAL A 167 4.35 -10.49 -1.07
CA VAL A 167 5.10 -10.75 -2.30
C VAL A 167 5.63 -9.47 -2.92
N ASN A 168 6.82 -9.55 -3.50
CA ASN A 168 7.42 -8.41 -4.17
C ASN A 168 7.14 -8.43 -5.67
N TYR A 169 6.82 -7.24 -6.18
CA TYR A 169 6.76 -6.95 -7.60
C TYR A 169 7.53 -5.67 -7.92
N HIS A 170 7.99 -5.58 -9.15
CA HIS A 170 8.58 -4.35 -9.67
C HIS A 170 8.11 -4.09 -11.10
N VAL A 171 8.27 -2.85 -11.54
CA VAL A 171 8.08 -2.52 -12.96
C VAL A 171 9.36 -2.87 -13.71
N ALA A 172 9.24 -3.69 -14.75
CA ALA A 172 10.37 -4.08 -15.59
C ALA A 172 10.96 -2.88 -16.35
N VAL A 173 12.29 -2.80 -16.34
CA VAL A 173 13.10 -1.77 -16.99
C VAL A 173 14.09 -2.47 -17.90
N GLU A 174 14.18 -2.02 -19.14
CA GLU A 174 15.21 -2.47 -20.08
C GLU A 174 16.23 -1.35 -20.28
N GLU A 175 17.49 -1.63 -19.93
CA GLU A 175 18.61 -0.76 -20.25
C GLU A 175 19.19 -1.12 -21.61
N THR A 176 19.21 -0.14 -22.50
CA THR A 176 19.92 -0.22 -23.79
C THR A 176 21.13 0.71 -23.75
N PRO A 177 22.13 0.55 -24.63
CA PRO A 177 23.31 1.43 -24.65
C PRO A 177 23.00 2.92 -24.85
N GLU A 178 21.82 3.24 -25.37
CA GLU A 178 21.39 4.59 -25.75
C GLU A 178 20.20 5.09 -24.92
N ASP A 179 19.40 4.19 -24.33
CA ASP A 179 18.18 4.56 -23.64
C ASP A 179 17.77 3.60 -22.51
N LEU A 180 17.05 4.12 -21.53
CA LEU A 180 16.35 3.37 -20.50
C LEU A 180 14.85 3.33 -20.84
N VAL A 181 14.33 2.13 -21.08
CA VAL A 181 12.96 1.90 -21.54
C VAL A 181 12.15 1.26 -20.42
N PHE A 182 11.08 1.93 -20.01
CA PHE A 182 10.10 1.35 -19.09
C PHE A 182 9.15 0.45 -19.86
N LEU A 183 9.23 -0.86 -19.63
CA LEU A 183 8.41 -1.85 -20.33
C LEU A 183 6.95 -1.82 -19.88
N ARG A 184 6.64 -1.15 -18.76
CA ARG A 184 5.31 -1.09 -18.12
C ARG A 184 4.74 -2.48 -17.76
N SER A 185 5.58 -3.51 -17.81
CA SER A 185 5.32 -4.88 -17.36
C SER A 185 5.61 -4.97 -15.87
N ILE A 186 4.74 -5.65 -15.12
CA ILE A 186 4.93 -5.94 -13.69
C ILE A 186 5.49 -7.35 -13.56
N GLU A 187 6.65 -7.46 -12.92
CA GLU A 187 7.39 -8.71 -12.78
C GLU A 187 7.66 -9.02 -11.30
N PRO A 188 7.69 -10.32 -10.92
CA PRO A 188 7.96 -10.71 -9.54
C PRO A 188 9.37 -10.34 -9.10
N GLY A 189 9.54 -10.14 -7.79
CA GLY A 189 10.79 -9.74 -7.16
C GLY A 189 10.86 -8.24 -6.83
N GLY A 190 11.74 -7.90 -5.87
CA GLY A 190 12.05 -6.52 -5.53
C GLY A 190 13.09 -5.93 -6.48
N MET A 191 12.98 -4.63 -6.75
CA MET A 191 14.03 -3.87 -7.44
C MET A 191 15.02 -3.32 -6.41
N SER A 192 16.32 -3.51 -6.60
CA SER A 192 17.38 -2.95 -5.74
C SER A 192 18.00 -1.66 -6.28
N GLU A 193 17.80 -1.36 -7.56
CA GLU A 193 18.47 -0.25 -8.23
C GLU A 193 17.60 1.00 -8.35
N SER A 194 18.17 2.16 -8.01
CA SER A 194 17.54 3.47 -8.21
C SER A 194 18.00 4.09 -9.52
N TYR A 195 17.08 4.22 -10.48
CA TYR A 195 17.36 4.81 -11.79
C TYR A 195 17.35 6.35 -11.81
N GLY A 196 17.31 7.01 -10.65
CA GLY A 196 17.15 8.47 -10.57
C GLY A 196 18.25 9.25 -11.31
N ILE A 197 19.51 8.84 -11.16
CA ILE A 197 20.64 9.48 -11.84
C ILE A 197 20.60 9.21 -13.36
N THR A 198 20.25 7.99 -13.76
CA THR A 198 20.10 7.60 -15.19
C THR A 198 19.00 8.42 -15.87
N ILE A 199 17.87 8.64 -15.19
CA ILE A 199 16.79 9.51 -15.68
C ILE A 199 17.26 10.96 -15.80
N ALA A 200 18.03 11.47 -14.84
CA ALA A 200 18.59 12.84 -14.90
C ALA A 200 19.57 13.02 -16.07
N GLU A 201 20.37 11.99 -16.38
CA GLU A 201 21.25 11.98 -17.55
C GLU A 201 20.46 12.12 -18.85
N LYS A 202 19.36 11.36 -18.98
CA LYS A 202 18.43 11.48 -20.11
C LYS A 202 17.72 12.84 -20.18
N ALA A 203 17.42 13.45 -19.03
CA ALA A 203 16.87 14.80 -18.97
C ALA A 203 17.87 15.89 -19.40
N GLY A 204 19.12 15.52 -19.71
CA GLY A 204 20.15 16.44 -20.21
C GLY A 204 20.85 17.21 -19.10
N PHE A 205 20.91 16.66 -17.88
CA PHE A 205 21.63 17.30 -16.79
C PHE A 205 23.12 17.48 -17.13
N PRO A 206 23.75 18.59 -16.69
CA PRO A 206 25.17 18.80 -16.92
C PRO A 206 26.02 17.64 -16.35
N LYS A 207 27.04 17.20 -17.11
CA LYS A 207 27.91 16.08 -16.72
C LYS A 207 28.54 16.26 -15.33
N ASP A 208 28.88 17.49 -14.96
CA ASP A 208 29.46 17.79 -13.64
C ASP A 208 28.46 17.53 -12.50
N VAL A 209 27.17 17.83 -12.72
CA VAL A 209 26.10 17.55 -11.74
C VAL A 209 25.90 16.04 -11.61
N LEU A 210 25.86 15.30 -12.72
CA LEU A 210 25.73 13.84 -12.72
C LEU A 210 26.93 13.17 -12.04
N HIS A 211 28.14 13.65 -12.32
CA HIS A 211 29.35 13.16 -11.66
C HIS A 211 29.28 13.38 -10.15
N ARG A 212 28.87 14.57 -9.71
CA ARG A 212 28.72 14.87 -8.29
C ARG A 212 27.63 14.01 -7.65
N ALA A 213 26.48 13.85 -8.28
CA ALA A 213 25.39 13.01 -7.78
C ALA A 213 25.83 11.55 -7.56
N ARG A 214 26.61 10.98 -8.50
CA ARG A 214 27.17 9.63 -8.37
C ARG A 214 28.14 9.51 -7.19
N GLN A 215 28.95 10.55 -6.94
CA GLN A 215 29.85 10.57 -5.78
C GLN A 215 29.07 10.61 -4.45
N GLU A 216 28.03 11.44 -4.36
CA GLU A 216 27.19 11.52 -3.16
C GLU A 216 26.47 10.20 -2.88
N LEU A 217 25.91 9.56 -3.92
CA LEU A 217 25.27 8.25 -3.81
C LEU A 217 26.25 7.20 -3.29
N ALA A 218 27.44 7.10 -3.89
CA ALA A 218 28.47 6.15 -3.47
C ALA A 218 28.96 6.40 -2.03
N ASN A 219 28.96 7.66 -1.57
CA ASN A 219 29.30 7.96 -0.18
C ASN A 219 28.18 7.55 0.78
N ALA A 220 26.91 7.80 0.41
CA ALA A 220 25.76 7.40 1.21
C ALA A 220 25.70 5.87 1.37
N GLU A 221 25.91 5.11 0.30
CA GLU A 221 25.95 3.64 0.32
C GLU A 221 27.06 3.10 1.23
N ARG A 222 28.27 3.66 1.16
CA ARG A 222 29.38 3.28 2.06
C ARG A 222 29.08 3.57 3.53
N HIS A 223 28.41 4.68 3.83
CA HIS A 223 28.00 4.99 5.20
C HIS A 223 26.96 4.02 5.74
N THR A 224 26.15 3.41 4.88
CA THR A 224 25.22 2.34 5.25
C THR A 224 25.93 1.00 5.48
N GLU A 225 27.02 0.72 4.75
CA GLU A 225 27.84 -0.51 4.91
C GLU A 225 28.83 -0.48 6.10
N ASP A 226 29.47 0.68 6.37
CA ASP A 226 30.48 0.84 7.43
C ASP A 226 29.90 1.16 8.82
N ALA A 227 28.60 1.44 8.92
CA ALA A 227 27.92 1.51 10.22
C ALA A 227 27.86 0.10 10.83
N PRO A 228 28.15 -0.09 12.13
CA PRO A 228 27.87 -1.37 12.78
C PRO A 228 26.41 -1.67 12.51
N ARG A 229 26.10 -2.84 11.90
CA ARG A 229 24.73 -3.26 11.57
C ARG A 229 23.82 -2.88 12.74
N GLN A 230 23.15 -1.74 12.61
CA GLN A 230 22.09 -1.40 13.52
C GLN A 230 21.05 -2.50 13.28
N PRO A 231 20.39 -3.01 14.33
CA PRO A 231 19.26 -3.89 14.11
C PRO A 231 18.42 -3.23 13.02
N THR A 232 18.19 -3.94 11.91
CA THR A 232 17.30 -3.43 10.86
C THR A 232 16.00 -3.03 11.55
N LEU A 233 15.25 -2.05 11.02
CA LEU A 233 13.95 -1.68 11.61
C LEU A 233 13.04 -2.89 11.85
N PHE A 234 13.33 -4.00 11.18
CA PHE A 234 12.66 -5.27 11.20
C PHE A 234 13.23 -6.30 12.21
N ASP A 235 14.41 -6.10 12.80
CA ASP A 235 15.11 -7.08 13.67
C ASP A 235 14.55 -7.18 15.10
N GLY A 236 13.44 -6.49 15.40
CA GLY A 236 12.79 -6.52 16.71
C GLY A 236 11.48 -7.30 16.79
N HIS A 237 10.91 -7.75 15.67
CA HIS A 237 9.56 -8.32 15.64
C HIS A 237 9.61 -9.82 15.35
N THR A 238 9.77 -10.60 16.41
CA THR A 238 9.17 -11.95 16.42
C THR A 238 7.65 -11.72 16.38
N PRO A 239 6.84 -12.49 15.64
CA PRO A 239 5.38 -12.35 15.68
C PRO A 239 4.90 -12.76 17.06
N THR A 240 4.98 -11.85 18.01
CA THR A 240 4.38 -11.99 19.33
C THR A 240 2.90 -11.69 19.21
N SER A 241 2.16 -12.66 19.69
CA SER A 241 0.72 -12.81 19.63
C SER A 241 -0.07 -11.59 20.09
N GLU A 242 -1.18 -11.39 19.39
CA GLU A 242 -2.40 -10.67 19.77
C GLU A 242 -2.29 -9.14 19.91
N SER A 243 -2.91 -8.47 18.93
CA SER A 243 -3.22 -7.04 18.99
C SER A 243 -3.93 -6.73 20.33
N PRO A 244 -3.49 -5.72 21.09
CA PRO A 244 -4.15 -5.30 22.34
C PRO A 244 -5.59 -4.83 22.13
N TRP A 245 -6.03 -4.73 20.87
CA TRP A 245 -7.40 -4.41 20.49
C TRP A 245 -8.26 -5.63 20.20
N LYS A 246 -7.68 -6.82 19.98
CA LYS A 246 -8.44 -8.02 19.58
C LYS A 246 -9.40 -8.46 20.68
N GLU A 247 -8.92 -8.60 21.91
CA GLU A 247 -9.78 -8.91 23.07
C GLU A 247 -10.84 -7.81 23.30
N ARG A 248 -10.46 -6.53 23.14
CA ARG A 248 -11.38 -5.38 23.29
C ARG A 248 -12.50 -5.39 22.26
N TYR A 249 -12.19 -5.70 21.00
CA TYR A 249 -13.17 -5.82 19.93
C TYR A 249 -14.08 -7.02 20.15
N GLU A 250 -13.56 -8.16 20.58
CA GLU A 250 -14.35 -9.36 20.87
C GLU A 250 -15.32 -9.15 22.05
N GLU A 251 -14.89 -8.45 23.11
CA GLU A 251 -15.75 -8.09 24.25
C GLU A 251 -16.88 -7.13 23.86
N LEU A 252 -16.58 -6.07 23.11
CA LEU A 252 -17.58 -5.12 22.62
C LEU A 252 -18.54 -5.76 21.61
N GLN A 253 -18.02 -6.60 20.71
CA GLN A 253 -18.81 -7.34 19.74
C GLN A 253 -19.78 -8.30 20.45
N THR A 254 -19.32 -9.01 21.48
CA THR A 254 -20.17 -9.89 22.28
C THR A 254 -21.25 -9.10 23.02
N ALA A 255 -20.89 -7.96 23.63
CA ALA A 255 -21.84 -7.10 24.32
C ALA A 255 -22.93 -6.56 23.37
N LEU A 256 -22.56 -6.16 22.15
CA LEU A 256 -23.48 -5.66 21.13
C LEU A 256 -24.38 -6.76 20.55
N GLN A 257 -23.87 -7.98 20.36
CA GLN A 257 -24.67 -9.12 19.87
C GLN A 257 -25.79 -9.52 20.85
N GLY A 258 -25.63 -9.25 22.14
CA GLY A 258 -26.64 -9.50 23.17
C GLY A 258 -27.77 -8.46 23.22
N VAL A 259 -27.67 -7.36 22.47
CA VAL A 259 -28.63 -6.24 22.54
C VAL A 259 -29.70 -6.36 21.45
N ASP A 260 -30.95 -6.59 21.86
CA ASP A 260 -32.11 -6.46 20.96
C ASP A 260 -32.63 -5.01 20.98
N VAL A 261 -32.18 -4.23 20.00
CA VAL A 261 -32.53 -2.81 19.83
C VAL A 261 -34.04 -2.59 19.74
N ASN A 262 -34.82 -3.56 19.24
CA ASN A 262 -36.26 -3.41 19.07
C ASN A 262 -37.04 -3.58 20.38
N GLN A 263 -36.40 -4.07 21.44
CA GLN A 263 -37.02 -4.31 22.75
C GLN A 263 -36.52 -3.35 23.83
N LEU A 264 -35.56 -2.47 23.51
CA LEU A 264 -35.06 -1.49 24.46
C LEU A 264 -35.98 -0.28 24.57
N THR A 265 -36.20 0.17 25.80
CA THR A 265 -36.73 1.51 26.04
C THR A 265 -35.64 2.56 25.77
N PRO A 266 -35.99 3.81 25.42
CA PRO A 266 -35.01 4.86 25.16
C PRO A 266 -34.00 5.10 26.30
N LEU A 267 -34.44 4.96 27.55
CA LEU A 267 -33.55 5.10 28.71
C LEU A 267 -32.55 3.94 28.80
N GLN A 268 -33.00 2.71 28.55
CA GLN A 268 -32.12 1.54 28.55
C GLN A 268 -31.10 1.62 27.42
N ALA A 269 -31.49 2.11 26.24
CA ALA A 269 -30.57 2.32 25.14
C ALA A 269 -29.45 3.32 25.51
N LEU A 270 -29.82 4.44 26.15
CA LEU A 270 -28.83 5.42 26.63
C LEU A 270 -27.92 4.85 27.72
N GLN A 271 -28.46 4.02 28.62
CA GLN A 271 -27.68 3.34 29.66
C GLN A 271 -26.70 2.32 29.06
N THR A 272 -27.13 1.53 28.08
CA THR A 272 -26.26 0.59 27.36
C THR A 272 -25.13 1.32 26.63
N LEU A 273 -25.43 2.45 25.97
CA LEU A 273 -24.40 3.27 25.32
C LEU A 273 -23.40 3.86 26.33
N ALA A 274 -23.87 4.32 27.49
CA ALA A 274 -23.01 4.82 28.55
C ALA A 274 -22.10 3.71 29.13
N ASP A 275 -22.62 2.49 29.30
CA ASP A 275 -21.82 1.33 29.77
C ASP A 275 -20.74 0.97 28.74
N LEU A 276 -21.07 0.98 27.44
CA LEU A 276 -20.11 0.72 26.37
C LEU A 276 -19.00 1.79 26.30
N GLN A 277 -19.36 3.07 26.52
CA GLN A 277 -18.37 4.15 26.61
C GLN A 277 -17.47 4.01 27.83
N TYR A 278 -18.05 3.68 28.99
CA TYR A 278 -17.28 3.47 30.21
C TYR A 278 -16.26 2.35 30.07
N ARG A 279 -16.64 1.22 29.45
CA ARG A 279 -15.73 0.09 29.17
C ARG A 279 -14.59 0.46 28.22
N LEU A 280 -14.79 1.45 27.36
CA LEU A 280 -13.74 2.00 26.49
C LEU A 280 -12.78 2.92 27.27
N GLU A 281 -13.28 3.69 28.25
CA GLU A 281 -12.50 4.68 29.00
C GLU A 281 -11.70 4.09 30.18
N ASP A 282 -12.24 3.15 30.95
CA ASP A 282 -11.60 2.57 32.16
C ASP A 282 -10.34 1.73 31.85
N SER A 283 -10.10 1.41 30.58
CA SER A 283 -8.94 0.62 30.12
C SER A 283 -7.71 1.46 29.71
N ASN A 284 -7.76 2.79 29.86
CA ASN A 284 -6.68 3.74 29.55
C ASN A 284 -5.80 4.12 30.77
N GLU A 285 -6.02 3.56 31.96
CA GLU A 285 -5.29 3.91 33.19
C GLU A 285 -4.11 2.98 33.57
N TYR A 286 -3.64 2.10 32.69
CA TYR A 286 -2.44 1.26 32.94
C TYR A 286 -1.46 1.22 31.76
#